data_AF-B7PCM5-F1
#
_entry.id   AF-B7PCM5-F1
#
_cell.length_a   1.000
_cell.length_b   1.000
_cell.length_c   1.000
_cell.angle_alpha   90.00
_cell.angle_beta   90.00
_cell.angle_gamma   90.00
#
_symmetry.space_group_name_H-M   'P 1'
#
loop_
_entity.id
_entity.type
_entity.pdbx_description
1 polymer ?
#
loop_
_entity_poly.entity_id
_entity_poly.type
_entity_poly.pdbx_seq_one_letter_code
_entity_poly.pdbx_strand_id
1 'polypeptide(L)' 'MRENKLVVLGAGGVGKTSLIVQFLEGFFSFTYKPTVEDCYRHSVQTPVLSR' A
#
# COMPACT_ATOMS: atom_id res chain seq x y z
N MET A 1 7.65 -10.75 16.29
CA MET A 1 7.28 -10.15 14.99
C MET A 1 7.19 -8.65 15.19
N ARG A 2 7.84 -7.82 14.36
CA ARG A 2 7.73 -6.36 14.48
C ARG A 2 6.50 -5.89 13.71
N GLU A 3 5.71 -5.02 14.32
CA GLU A 3 4.57 -4.38 13.67
C GLU A 3 4.97 -2.96 13.26
N ASN A 4 4.84 -2.65 11.96
CA ASN A 4 5.12 -1.32 11.42
C ASN A 4 3.81 -0.66 11.02
N LYS A 5 3.54 0.54 11.56
CA LYS A 5 2.39 1.37 11.14
C LYS A 5 2.86 2.35 10.07
N LEU A 6 2.20 2.32 8.92
CA LEU A 6 2.53 3.15 7.75
C LEU A 6 1.30 3.97 7.36
N VAL A 7 1.52 5.22 6.97
CA VAL A 7 0.48 6.12 6.44
C VAL A 7 0.93 6.58 5.06
N VAL A 8 0.07 6.42 4.06
CA VAL A 8 0.33 6.86 2.68
C VAL A 8 -0.49 8.13 2.42
N LEU A 9 0.19 9.26 2.24
CA LEU A 9 -0.41 10.58 2.02
C LEU A 9 -0.05 11.13 0.64
N GLY A 10 -0.86 12.09 0.16
CA GLY A 10 -0.65 12.74 -1.14
C GLY A 10 -1.96 13.25 -1.74
N ALA A 11 -1.86 14.07 -2.79
CA ALA A 11 -3.00 14.68 -3.47
C ALA A 11 -3.99 13.65 -4.06
N GLY A 12 -5.18 14.11 -4.45
CA GLY A 12 -6.16 13.27 -5.16
C GLY A 12 -5.60 12.74 -6.48
N GLY A 13 -5.95 11.51 -6.85
CA GLY A 13 -5.58 10.93 -8.15
C GLY A 13 -4.11 10.50 -8.33
N VAL A 14 -3.21 10.72 -7.36
CA VAL A 14 -1.77 10.37 -7.50
C VAL A 14 -1.44 8.87 -7.42
N GLY A 15 -2.45 8.00 -7.23
CA GLY A 15 -2.27 6.55 -7.25
C GLY A 15 -1.95 5.88 -5.91
N LYS A 16 -2.20 6.52 -4.77
CA LYS A 16 -1.95 5.96 -3.41
C LYS A 16 -2.58 4.58 -3.22
N THR A 17 -3.88 4.47 -3.49
CA THR A 17 -4.66 3.22 -3.37
C THR A 17 -4.15 2.18 -4.37
N SER A 18 -3.81 2.59 -5.58
CA SER A 18 -3.25 1.70 -6.60
C SER A 18 -1.92 1.07 -6.17
N LEU A 19 -1.03 1.84 -5.54
CA LEU A 19 0.24 1.30 -5.02
C LEU A 19 0.01 0.28 -3.89
N ILE A 20 -0.94 0.57 -3.00
CA ILE A 20 -1.27 -0.33 -1.89
C ILE A 20 -1.88 -1.64 -2.43
N VAL A 21 -2.88 -1.56 -3.30
CA VAL A 21 -3.55 -2.73 -3.90
C VAL A 21 -2.56 -3.54 -4.75
N GLN A 22 -1.71 -2.90 -5.55
CA GLN A 22 -0.70 -3.62 -6.31
C GLN A 22 0.28 -4.37 -5.40
N PHE A 23 0.69 -3.77 -4.27
CA PHE A 23 1.59 -4.41 -3.32
C PHE A 23 0.93 -5.59 -2.57
N LEU A 24 -0.34 -5.47 -2.21
CA LEU A 24 -1.05 -6.46 -1.39
C LEU A 24 -1.72 -7.57 -2.20
N GLU A 25 -2.31 -7.21 -3.35
CA GLU A 25 -3.21 -8.05 -4.13
C GLU A 25 -2.64 -8.39 -5.53
N GLY A 26 -1.57 -7.71 -5.95
CA GLY A 26 -0.84 -8.05 -7.17
C GLY A 26 -1.49 -7.60 -8.47
N PHE A 27 -2.52 -6.75 -8.43
CA PHE A 27 -3.16 -6.20 -9.62
C PHE A 27 -3.32 -4.68 -9.57
N PHE A 28 -3.47 -4.10 -10.77
CA PHE A 28 -3.70 -2.68 -10.97
C PHE A 28 -5.10 -2.43 -11.55
N SER A 29 -5.88 -1.57 -10.91
CA SER A 29 -7.17 -1.11 -11.42
C SER A 29 -7.01 0.20 -12.20
N PHE A 30 -7.57 0.24 -13.40
CA PHE A 30 -7.65 1.46 -14.23
C PHE A 30 -8.81 2.39 -13.82
N THR A 31 -9.69 1.95 -12.92
CA THR A 31 -10.83 2.75 -12.46
C THR A 31 -10.45 3.60 -11.26
N TYR A 32 -10.64 4.92 -11.36
CA TYR A 32 -10.46 5.81 -10.22
C TYR A 32 -11.71 5.87 -9.35
N LYS A 33 -11.57 5.42 -8.10
CA LYS A 33 -12.53 5.66 -7.02
C LYS A 33 -11.80 6.44 -5.93
N PRO A 34 -12.23 7.68 -5.59
CA PRO A 34 -11.64 8.42 -4.48
C PRO A 34 -11.74 7.63 -3.17
N THR A 35 -10.61 7.47 -2.48
CA THR A 35 -10.57 6.85 -1.15
C THR A 35 -10.88 7.90 -0.09
N VAL A 36 -11.86 7.63 0.79
CA VAL A 36 -12.10 8.43 1.99
C VAL A 36 -11.02 8.10 3.02
N GLU A 37 -10.97 6.85 3.46
CA GLU A 37 -9.94 6.26 4.33
C GLU A 37 -10.02 4.74 4.19
N ASP A 38 -8.87 4.05 4.19
CA ASP A 38 -8.80 2.58 4.20
C ASP A 38 -7.63 2.11 5.09
N CYS A 39 -7.80 0.98 5.76
CA CYS A 39 -6.78 0.36 6.63
C CYS A 39 -6.45 -1.05 6.15
N TYR A 40 -5.16 -1.35 6.03
CA TYR A 40 -4.66 -2.65 5.57
C TYR A 40 -3.64 -3.22 6.57
N ARG A 41 -3.62 -4.56 6.72
CA ARG A 41 -2.62 -5.28 7.51
C ARG A 41 -2.07 -6.43 6.68
N HIS A 42 -0.75 -6.52 6.58
CA HIS A 42 -0.09 -7.56 5.80
C HIS A 42 1.22 -8.01 6.45
N SER A 43 1.46 -9.31 6.44
CA SER A 43 2.69 -9.90 6.96
C SER A 43 3.67 -10.09 5.82
N VAL A 44 4.76 -9.32 5.83
CA VAL A 44 5.81 -9.41 4.81
C VAL A 44 7.12 -9.92 5.42
N GLN A 45 7.80 -10.82 4.71
CA GLN A 45 9.18 -11.18 5.03
C GLN A 45 10.10 -10.19 4.35
N THR A 46 10.74 -9.32 5.14
CA THR A 46 11.73 -8.39 4.60
C THR A 46 13.02 -9.15 4.32
N PRO A 47 13.59 -9.06 3.11
CA PRO A 47 14.91 -9.61 2.86
C PRO A 47 15.93 -8.93 3.76
N VAL A 48 16.88 -9.70 4.28
CA VAL A 48 18.04 -9.14 4.98
C VAL A 48 18.87 -8.45 3.91
N LEU A 49 18.83 -7.12 3.86
CA LEU A 49 19.84 -6.36 3.13
C LEU A 49 21.17 -6.63 3.82
N SER A 50 21.96 -7.55 3.26
CA SER A 50 23.38 -7.67 3.57
C SER A 50 24.02 -6.33 3.24
N ARG A 51 24.38 -5.58 4.29
CA ARG A 51 25.20 -4.37 4.18
C ARG A 51 26.56 -4.70 3.61
#